data_AF-A0A6N7IG31-F1
#
_entry.id   AF-A0A6N7IG31-F1
#
_cell.length_a   1.000
_cell.length_b   1.000
_cell.length_c   1.000
_cell.angle_alpha   90.00
_cell.angle_beta   90.00
_cell.angle_gamma   90.00
#
_symmetry.space_group_name_H-M   'P 1'
#
loop_
_entity.id
_entity.type
_entity.pdbx_description
1 polymer ?
#
loop_
_entity_poly.entity_id
_entity_poly.type
_entity_poly.pdbx_seq_one_letter_code
_entity_poly.pdbx_strand_id
1 'polypeptide(L)' 'MLDRWLDGAADDPAQGYTAEDFAEHIRTEYSTFRWLLEPMLAATGFEVVTADFRGPVYGAYTCVRRGG' A
#
# COMPACT_ATOMS: atom_id res chain seq x y z
N MET A 1 13.97 8.36 -5.18
CA MET A 1 12.66 7.64 -5.20
C MET A 1 11.87 7.95 -3.94
N LEU A 2 12.51 7.89 -2.78
CA LEU A 2 11.98 8.45 -1.52
C LEU A 2 11.80 9.97 -1.60
N ASP A 3 12.77 10.69 -2.18
CA ASP A 3 12.77 12.15 -2.26
C ASP A 3 11.55 12.72 -3.02
N ARG A 4 11.11 12.03 -4.08
CA ARG A 4 9.92 12.41 -4.86
C ARG A 4 8.61 12.20 -4.10
N TRP A 5 8.62 11.36 -3.06
CA TRP A 5 7.48 11.13 -2.19
C TRP A 5 7.41 12.20 -1.09
N LEU A 6 8.57 12.69 -0.65
CA LEU A 6 8.70 13.76 0.33
C LEU A 6 8.38 15.14 -0.25
N ASP A 7 8.47 15.32 -1.57
CA ASP A 7 8.11 16.56 -2.28
C ASP A 7 6.64 16.99 -2.09
N GLY A 8 5.76 16.06 -1.67
CA GLY A 8 4.35 16.34 -1.37
C GLY A 8 4.03 16.33 0.13
N ALA A 9 5.04 16.22 0.99
CA ALA A 9 4.84 16.22 2.43
C ALA A 9 4.43 17.61 2.92
N ALA A 10 3.55 17.64 3.93
CA ALA A 10 3.16 18.91 4.54
C ALA A 10 4.31 19.42 5.42
N ASP A 11 4.56 20.73 5.39
CA ASP A 11 5.48 21.39 6.33
C ASP A 11 4.88 21.52 7.74
N ASP A 12 3.55 21.40 7.84
CA ASP A 12 2.80 21.45 9.08
C ASP A 12 2.06 20.11 9.32
N PRO A 13 2.37 19.37 10.40
CA PRO A 13 1.69 18.12 10.73
C PRO A 13 0.18 18.26 10.97
N ALA A 14 -0.32 19.48 11.24
CA ALA A 14 -1.76 19.74 11.33
C ALA A 14 -2.46 19.77 9.96
N GLN A 15 -1.71 19.88 8.86
CA GLN A 15 -2.23 19.98 7.49
C GLN A 15 -2.02 18.70 6.66
N GLY A 16 -1.22 17.75 7.16
CA GLY A 16 -0.95 16.48 6.49
C GLY A 16 0.25 15.74 7.08
N TYR A 17 0.60 14.60 6.48
CA TYR A 17 1.79 13.85 6.88
C TYR A 17 3.05 14.62 6.50
N THR A 18 3.92 14.84 7.49
CA THR A 18 5.23 15.44 7.27
C THR A 18 6.20 14.40 6.70
N ALA A 19 7.35 14.88 6.24
CA ALA A 19 8.42 14.02 5.74
C ALA A 19 8.93 13.04 6.83
N GLU A 20 8.95 13.48 8.08
CA GLU A 20 9.33 12.66 9.24
C GLU A 20 8.27 11.60 9.55
N ASP A 21 6.98 11.94 9.46
CA ASP A 21 5.88 10.98 9.63
C ASP A 21 5.92 9.88 8.56
N PHE A 22 6.19 10.25 7.31
CA PHE A 22 6.37 9.26 6.23
C PHE A 22 7.59 8.37 6.46
N ALA A 23 8.70 8.92 6.97
CA ALA A 23 9.91 8.15 7.25
C ALA A 23 9.72 7.19 8.43
N GLU A 24 8.97 7.58 9.46
CA GLU A 24 8.58 6.70 10.56
C GLU A 24 7.65 5.60 10.07
N HIS A 25 6.56 5.96 9.38
CA HIS A 25 5.58 5.02 8.82
C HIS A 25 6.24 3.95 7.92
N ILE A 26 7.16 4.34 7.03
CA ILE A 26 7.89 3.38 6.16
C ILE A 26 8.82 2.45 6.98
N ARG A 27 9.36 2.91 8.11
CA ARG A 27 10.31 2.14 8.93
C ARG A 27 9.64 1.24 9.96
N THR A 28 8.49 1.64 10.49
CA THR A 28 7.83 0.97 11.63
C THR A 28 6.56 0.24 11.22
N GLU A 29 5.90 0.65 10.12
CA GLU A 29 4.74 -0.03 9.58
C GLU A 29 5.16 -0.98 8.45
N TYR A 30 5.16 -2.28 8.76
CA TYR A 30 5.38 -3.32 7.77
C TYR A 30 4.22 -3.32 6.76
N SER A 31 4.38 -2.61 5.66
CA SER A 31 3.46 -2.68 4.53
C SER A 31 3.34 -4.14 4.08
N THR A 32 2.11 -4.64 3.95
CA THR A 32 1.88 -5.96 3.35
C THR A 32 2.33 -5.89 1.89
N PHE A 33 3.51 -6.43 1.62
CA PHE A 33 4.03 -6.46 0.26
C PHE A 33 3.12 -7.30 -0.63
N ARG A 34 2.98 -6.87 -1.89
CA ARG A 34 2.22 -7.58 -2.92
C ARG A 34 2.53 -9.07 -2.98
N TRP A 35 3.81 -9.43 -2.91
CA TRP A 35 4.27 -10.82 -2.97
C TRP A 35 3.74 -11.69 -1.83
N LEU A 36 3.36 -11.07 -0.70
CA LEU A 36 2.75 -11.74 0.45
C LEU A 36 1.21 -11.69 0.39
N LEU A 37 0.65 -10.54 0.01
CA LEU A 37 -0.81 -10.34 -0.04
C LEU A 37 -1.49 -11.26 -1.06
N GLU A 38 -0.95 -11.37 -2.27
CA GLU A 38 -1.59 -12.16 -3.35
C GLU A 38 -1.67 -13.67 -3.00
N PRO A 39 -0.62 -14.31 -2.46
CA PRO A 39 -0.74 -15.68 -1.93
C PRO A 39 -1.75 -15.82 -0.79
N MET A 40 -1.87 -14.83 0.12
CA MET A 40 -2.87 -14.86 1.19
C MET A 40 -4.29 -14.81 0.65
N LEU A 41 -4.55 -13.98 -0.37
CA LEU A 41 -5.84 -13.94 -1.07
C LEU A 41 -6.16 -15.30 -1.72
N ALA A 42 -5.18 -15.90 -2.41
CA ALA A 42 -5.35 -17.21 -3.01
C ALA A 42 -5.64 -18.31 -1.96
N ALA A 43 -4.90 -18.34 -0.86
CA ALA A 43 -5.07 -19.32 0.22
C ALA A 43 -6.43 -19.20 0.93
N THR A 44 -7.02 -18.01 0.93
CA THR A 44 -8.35 -17.75 1.51
C THR A 44 -9.49 -17.93 0.50
N GLY A 45 -9.19 -18.47 -0.68
CA GLY A 45 -10.19 -18.80 -1.70
C GLY A 45 -10.60 -17.62 -2.58
N PHE A 46 -9.83 -16.53 -2.58
CA PHE A 46 -10.04 -15.42 -3.51
C PHE A 46 -9.17 -15.58 -4.76
N GLU A 47 -9.75 -15.16 -5.89
CA GLU A 47 -9.05 -14.97 -7.14
C GLU A 47 -8.98 -13.48 -7.46
N VAL A 48 -7.77 -12.98 -7.67
CA VAL A 48 -7.54 -11.59 -8.08
C VAL A 48 -7.91 -11.45 -9.55
N VAL A 49 -8.93 -10.62 -9.83
CA VAL A 49 -9.38 -10.27 -11.19
C VAL A 49 -8.65 -9.05 -11.72
N THR A 50 -8.51 -8.02 -10.88
CA THR A 50 -7.73 -6.82 -11.20
C THR A 50 -6.85 -6.40 -10.03
N ALA A 51 -5.69 -5.83 -10.35
CA ALA A 51 -4.81 -5.17 -9.41
C ALA A 51 -4.37 -3.83 -10.02
N ASP A 52 -4.84 -2.74 -9.42
CA ASP A 52 -4.66 -1.37 -9.90
C ASP A 52 -3.72 -0.61 -8.98
N PHE A 53 -2.58 -0.17 -9.49
CA PHE A 53 -1.57 0.54 -8.71
C PHE A 53 -1.53 2.02 -9.10
N ARG A 54 -1.66 2.91 -8.10
CA ARG A 54 -1.48 4.35 -8.27
C ARG A 54 -0.21 4.79 -7.55
N GLY A 55 0.88 4.87 -8.30
CA GLY A 55 2.20 5.14 -7.74
C GLY A 55 2.75 3.96 -6.93
N PRO A 56 3.84 4.16 -6.18
CA PRO A 56 4.56 3.06 -5.53
C PRO A 56 3.90 2.52 -4.26
N VAL A 57 2.83 3.16 -3.75
CA VAL A 57 2.30 2.88 -2.41
C VAL A 57 0.82 2.51 -2.40
N TYR A 58 0.02 2.94 -3.38
CA TYR A 58 -1.40 2.60 -3.42
C TYR A 58 -1.67 1.46 -4.40
N GLY A 59 -2.31 0.40 -3.91
CA GLY A 59 -2.82 -0.71 -4.70
C GLY A 59 -4.27 -1.04 -4.35
N ALA A 60 -5.11 -1.28 -5.35
CA ALA A 60 -6.49 -1.74 -5.20
C ALA A 60 -6.67 -3.09 -5.89
N TYR A 61 -7.34 -4.03 -5.24
CA TYR A 61 -7.57 -5.38 -5.78
C TYR A 61 -9.07 -5.64 -5.91
N THR A 62 -9.50 -6.08 -7.10
CA THR A 62 -10.83 -6.67 -7.29
C THR A 62 -10.68 -8.18 -7.22
N CYS A 63 -11.37 -8.83 -6.29
CA CYS A 63 -11.31 -10.28 -6.13
C CYS A 63 -12.69 -10.93 -6.26
N VAL A 64 -12.73 -12.13 -6.81
CA VAL A 64 -13.90 -13.01 -6.74
C VAL A 64 -13.62 -14.14 -5.75
N ARG A 65 -14.61 -14.48 -4.91
CA ARG A 65 -14.49 -15.66 -4.06
C ARG A 65 -14.77 -16.89 -4.91
N ARG A 66 -13.83 -17.83 -4.96
CA ARG A 66 -14.06 -19.14 -5.59
C ARG A 66 -15.15 -19.84 -4.79
N GLY A 67 -16.21 -20.28 -5.48
CA GLY A 67 -17.27 -21.08 -4.86
C GLY A 67 -16.66 -22.35 -4.30
N GLY A 68 -16.98 -22.65 -3.04
CA GLY A 68 -16.72 -23.95 -2.42
C GLY A 68 -17.77 -24.96 -2.82
#